data_AF-A0AAV7E707-F1
#
_entry.id   AF-A0AAV7E707-F1
#
_cell.length_a   1.000
_cell.length_b   1.000
_cell.length_c   1.000
_cell.angle_alpha   90.00
_cell.angle_beta   90.00
_cell.angle_gamma   90.00
#
_symmetry.space_group_name_H-M   'P 1'
#
loop_
_entity.id
_entity.type
_entity.pdbx_description
1 polymer ?
#
loop_
_entity_poly.entity_id
_entity_poly.type
_entity_poly.pdbx_seq_one_letter_code
_entity_poly.pdbx_strand_id
1 'polypeptide(L)'
;MTLPTQVASIAWTFHPRNATLEVAFSGSFISPTGWVGWGINPISAEMTGTRALIAFSDPNSGRLVVLPYFLDPTVKLQRTPLLSRPSDLHLLSSSGAASAAVREGSAVQIYGAFKLVPNRTRIHLVWNRGLYVQGYSPTIHPTAAADLASTATIDLTSGAATTGRPKYSSTLKSTHAVLNSVSWGFLLPVGALTARYLRQIQSVGPTWFYAHAAVQLAGFALGTVGFAIGIRLGSMSPGVAYGLHRKLGVAAFSLGALQTLALMFRPRTTHKFRKYWKSYHHFVGYACVVLGVVNVFQGFEVMGLGVSYSKLAYCLALATLVGICISLEVNSWVIFCRKAKEEKMRKEAMAGTRFDKGSGSN
;
A
#
# COMPACT_ATOMS: atom_id res chain seq x y z
N MET A 1 -32.85 -1.58 -0.07
CA MET A 1 -31.65 -0.73 0.10
C MET A 1 -30.53 -1.26 -0.79
N THR A 2 -29.90 -0.40 -1.60
CA THR A 2 -28.70 -0.78 -2.38
C THR A 2 -27.46 -0.73 -1.50
N LEU A 3 -26.59 -1.73 -1.62
CA LEU A 3 -25.34 -1.82 -0.86
C LEU A 3 -24.19 -1.14 -1.63
N PRO A 4 -23.15 -0.64 -0.95
CA PRO A 4 -22.11 0.19 -1.57
C PRO A 4 -21.21 -0.54 -2.56
N THR A 5 -21.16 -1.87 -2.52
CA THR A 5 -20.22 -2.68 -3.29
C THR A 5 -20.93 -3.86 -3.93
N GLN A 6 -20.31 -4.43 -4.98
CA GLN A 6 -20.72 -5.66 -5.66
C GLN A 6 -22.12 -5.62 -6.31
N VAL A 7 -22.70 -4.42 -6.51
CA VAL A 7 -24.06 -4.25 -7.07
C VAL A 7 -25.09 -5.09 -6.31
N ALA A 8 -24.90 -5.21 -5.00
CA ALA A 8 -25.74 -6.00 -4.11
C ALA A 8 -26.86 -5.13 -3.53
N SER A 9 -27.96 -5.76 -3.12
CA SER A 9 -29.04 -5.09 -2.41
C SER A 9 -29.60 -5.95 -1.30
N ILE A 10 -30.22 -5.31 -0.33
CA ILE A 10 -30.88 -5.96 0.80
C ILE A 10 -32.24 -5.30 1.05
N ALA A 11 -33.24 -6.13 1.30
CA ALA A 11 -34.53 -5.75 1.83
C ALA A 11 -34.78 -6.56 3.10
N TRP A 12 -35.47 -5.97 4.07
CA TRP A 12 -35.79 -6.66 5.30
C TRP A 12 -37.13 -6.20 5.87
N THR A 13 -37.73 -7.09 6.64
CA THR A 13 -38.88 -6.81 7.51
C THR A 13 -38.49 -7.22 8.91
N PHE A 14 -38.59 -6.28 9.87
CA PHE A 14 -38.34 -6.57 11.28
C PHE A 14 -39.66 -6.55 12.04
N HIS A 15 -39.92 -7.59 12.82
CA HIS A 15 -41.09 -7.75 13.67
C HIS A 15 -40.69 -7.58 15.15
N PRO A 16 -40.85 -6.38 15.74
CA PRO A 16 -40.34 -6.10 17.08
C PRO A 16 -40.95 -6.97 18.18
N ARG A 17 -42.23 -7.37 18.03
CA ARG A 17 -42.97 -8.15 19.04
C ARG A 17 -42.32 -9.50 19.34
N ASN A 18 -41.83 -10.20 18.31
CA ASN A 18 -41.24 -11.52 18.45
C ASN A 18 -39.73 -11.53 18.16
N ALA A 19 -39.13 -10.35 17.97
CA ALA A 19 -37.74 -10.14 17.57
C ALA A 19 -37.33 -10.94 16.31
N THR A 20 -38.25 -11.07 15.35
CA THR A 20 -38.00 -11.82 14.11
C THR A 20 -37.57 -10.86 13.01
N LEU A 21 -36.48 -11.22 12.32
CA LEU A 21 -35.97 -10.51 11.15
C LEU A 21 -36.09 -11.41 9.93
N GLU A 22 -36.80 -10.94 8.92
CA GLU A 22 -36.84 -11.54 7.59
C GLU A 22 -36.00 -10.71 6.64
N VAL A 23 -35.14 -11.35 5.86
CA VAL A 23 -34.20 -10.69 4.96
C VAL A 23 -34.28 -11.31 3.58
N ALA A 24 -34.27 -10.46 2.57
CA ALA A 24 -34.00 -10.82 1.19
C ALA A 24 -32.74 -10.09 0.72
N PHE A 25 -31.69 -10.85 0.44
CA PHE A 25 -30.44 -10.34 -0.13
C PHE A 25 -30.39 -10.66 -1.61
N SER A 26 -29.93 -9.71 -2.44
CA SER A 26 -29.68 -9.89 -3.86
C SER A 26 -28.21 -9.65 -4.17
N GLY A 27 -27.62 -10.57 -4.94
CA GLY A 27 -26.24 -10.47 -5.42
C GLY A 27 -26.07 -11.15 -6.77
N SER A 28 -24.84 -11.20 -7.26
CA SER A 28 -24.51 -11.85 -8.54
C SER A 28 -23.25 -12.71 -8.43
N PHE A 29 -23.28 -13.87 -9.07
CA PHE A 29 -22.12 -14.77 -9.17
C PHE A 29 -21.02 -14.16 -10.05
N ILE A 30 -19.76 -14.45 -9.73
CA ILE A 30 -18.58 -14.05 -10.52
C ILE A 30 -17.93 -15.22 -11.27
N SER A 31 -18.55 -16.40 -11.20
CA SER A 31 -18.03 -17.63 -11.79
C SER A 31 -19.15 -18.68 -11.84
N PRO A 32 -19.16 -19.58 -12.84
CA PRO A 32 -20.13 -20.67 -12.93
C PRO A 32 -20.03 -21.70 -11.78
N THR A 33 -18.89 -21.79 -11.12
CA THR A 33 -18.69 -22.66 -9.94
C THR A 33 -18.69 -21.87 -8.63
N GLY A 34 -18.96 -20.57 -8.71
CA GLY A 34 -18.82 -19.62 -7.61
C GLY A 34 -19.91 -19.71 -6.55
N TRP A 35 -19.76 -18.85 -5.56
CA TRP A 35 -20.70 -18.70 -4.46
C TRP A 35 -21.04 -17.23 -4.22
N VAL A 36 -22.21 -16.98 -3.66
CA VAL A 36 -22.65 -15.65 -3.20
C VAL A 36 -23.20 -15.82 -1.79
N GLY A 37 -22.85 -14.93 -0.87
CA GLY A 37 -23.29 -15.05 0.51
C GLY A 37 -23.45 -13.72 1.21
N TRP A 38 -24.30 -13.73 2.22
CA TRP A 38 -24.48 -12.64 3.16
C TRP A 38 -24.62 -13.20 4.56
N GLY A 39 -24.40 -12.39 5.58
CA GLY A 39 -24.51 -12.84 6.95
C GLY A 39 -24.57 -11.72 7.97
N ILE A 40 -24.92 -12.11 9.20
CA ILE A 40 -25.01 -11.23 10.36
C ILE A 40 -23.88 -11.59 11.32
N ASN A 41 -23.12 -10.59 11.72
CA ASN A 41 -22.17 -10.71 12.81
C ASN A 41 -22.79 -10.07 14.08
N PRO A 42 -22.90 -10.81 15.19
CA PRO A 42 -23.51 -10.29 16.40
C PRO A 42 -22.60 -9.34 17.19
N ILE A 43 -21.33 -9.15 16.82
CA ILE A 43 -20.35 -8.37 17.61
C ILE A 43 -19.89 -7.12 16.86
N SER A 44 -19.45 -7.27 15.60
CA SER A 44 -18.83 -6.19 14.82
C SER A 44 -19.11 -6.34 13.32
N ALA A 45 -18.96 -5.28 12.53
CA ALA A 45 -19.07 -5.34 11.06
C ALA A 45 -17.81 -5.91 10.40
N GLU A 46 -17.53 -7.19 10.65
CA GLU A 46 -16.33 -7.90 10.19
C GLU A 46 -16.66 -9.33 9.75
N MET A 47 -15.88 -9.86 8.80
CA MET A 47 -16.03 -11.23 8.28
C MET A 47 -15.97 -12.29 9.38
N THR A 48 -14.91 -12.25 10.21
CA THR A 48 -14.73 -13.21 11.30
C THR A 48 -15.81 -13.03 12.35
N GLY A 49 -16.49 -14.11 12.72
CA GLY A 49 -17.67 -14.10 13.59
C GLY A 49 -19.00 -13.95 12.84
N THR A 50 -19.01 -13.86 11.51
CA THR A 50 -20.27 -13.78 10.76
C THR A 50 -20.96 -15.14 10.70
N ARG A 51 -22.27 -15.14 10.94
CA ARG A 51 -23.17 -16.25 10.62
C ARG A 51 -23.74 -15.98 9.24
N ALA A 52 -23.31 -16.75 8.26
CA ALA A 52 -23.56 -16.50 6.85
C ALA A 52 -24.53 -17.53 6.25
N LEU A 53 -25.35 -17.08 5.33
CA LEU A 53 -26.05 -17.91 4.36
C LEU A 53 -25.31 -17.78 3.03
N ILE A 54 -24.84 -18.90 2.50
CA ILE A 54 -24.07 -18.93 1.26
C ILE A 54 -24.81 -19.81 0.24
N ALA A 55 -25.06 -19.21 -0.92
CA ALA A 55 -25.69 -19.83 -2.07
C ALA A 55 -24.65 -20.24 -3.11
N PHE A 56 -24.76 -21.46 -3.62
CA PHE A 56 -23.91 -21.99 -4.70
C PHE A 56 -24.61 -23.16 -5.40
N SER A 57 -24.03 -23.61 -6.51
CA SER A 57 -24.53 -24.79 -7.22
C SER A 57 -24.11 -26.07 -6.49
N ASP A 58 -25.06 -26.93 -6.15
CA ASP A 58 -24.80 -28.23 -5.54
C ASP A 58 -23.87 -29.07 -6.44
N PRO A 59 -22.73 -29.56 -5.93
CA PRO A 59 -21.75 -30.28 -6.75
C PRO A 59 -22.29 -31.57 -7.39
N ASN A 60 -23.33 -32.18 -6.79
CA ASN A 60 -23.88 -33.45 -7.26
C ASN A 60 -25.06 -33.23 -8.22
N SER A 61 -25.95 -32.29 -7.89
CA SER A 61 -27.20 -32.09 -8.63
C SER A 61 -27.20 -30.86 -9.54
N GLY A 62 -26.22 -29.96 -9.42
CA GLY A 62 -26.16 -28.69 -10.15
C GLY A 62 -27.27 -27.70 -9.81
N ARG A 63 -28.05 -27.96 -8.74
CA ARG A 63 -29.16 -27.10 -8.30
C ARG A 63 -28.66 -26.06 -7.31
N LEU A 64 -29.29 -24.90 -7.28
CA LEU A 64 -28.96 -23.89 -6.28
C LEU A 64 -29.27 -24.44 -4.86
N VAL A 65 -28.27 -24.40 -3.99
CA VAL A 65 -28.43 -24.71 -2.57
C VAL A 65 -28.01 -23.49 -1.75
N VAL A 66 -28.67 -23.28 -0.61
CA VAL A 66 -28.30 -22.26 0.39
C VAL A 66 -28.01 -22.98 1.70
N LEU A 67 -26.78 -22.83 2.20
CA LEU A 67 -26.35 -23.47 3.44
C LEU A 67 -25.87 -22.45 4.47
N PRO A 68 -26.08 -22.72 5.77
CA PRO A 68 -25.57 -21.89 6.85
C PRO A 68 -24.10 -22.19 7.16
N TYR A 69 -23.34 -21.12 7.42
CA TYR A 69 -21.92 -21.19 7.74
C TYR A 69 -21.60 -20.27 8.92
N PHE A 70 -20.57 -20.64 9.67
CA PHE A 70 -19.98 -19.77 10.68
C PHE A 70 -18.53 -19.47 10.33
N LEU A 71 -18.22 -18.19 10.14
CA LEU A 71 -16.88 -17.72 9.78
C LEU A 71 -15.99 -17.59 11.03
N ASP A 72 -15.56 -18.72 11.56
CA ASP A 72 -14.65 -18.80 12.71
C ASP A 72 -13.23 -18.24 12.38
N PRO A 73 -12.45 -17.72 13.34
CA PRO A 73 -11.06 -17.31 13.08
C PRO A 73 -10.19 -18.42 12.45
N THR A 74 -10.49 -19.70 12.68
CA THR A 74 -9.75 -20.85 12.13
C THR A 74 -9.86 -20.95 10.61
N VAL A 75 -10.97 -20.52 9.99
CA VAL A 75 -11.15 -20.58 8.52
C VAL A 75 -10.50 -19.40 7.79
N LYS A 76 -9.96 -18.42 8.54
CA LYS A 76 -9.35 -17.22 7.97
C LYS A 76 -8.19 -17.59 7.05
N LEU A 77 -8.17 -17.01 5.85
CA LEU A 77 -7.18 -17.32 4.80
C LEU A 77 -7.15 -18.83 4.43
N GLN A 78 -8.28 -19.53 4.56
CA GLN A 78 -8.43 -20.96 4.23
C GLN A 78 -7.43 -21.86 4.97
N ARG A 79 -7.04 -21.50 6.21
CA ARG A 79 -6.21 -22.39 7.05
C ARG A 79 -6.89 -23.74 7.29
N THR A 80 -8.21 -23.74 7.40
CA THR A 80 -9.05 -24.94 7.46
C THR A 80 -10.24 -24.80 6.49
N PRO A 81 -10.82 -25.91 6.02
CA PRO A 81 -12.05 -25.87 5.22
C PRO A 81 -13.20 -25.18 5.98
N LEU A 82 -14.02 -24.44 5.25
CA LEU A 82 -15.23 -23.83 5.80
C LEU A 82 -16.38 -24.82 5.67
N LEU A 83 -16.79 -25.42 6.79
CA LEU A 83 -17.84 -26.43 6.80
C LEU A 83 -19.19 -25.83 7.20
N SER A 84 -20.24 -26.26 6.51
CA SER A 84 -21.62 -25.92 6.85
C SER A 84 -21.97 -26.48 8.24
N ARG A 85 -22.62 -25.67 9.06
CA ARG A 85 -23.12 -26.08 10.37
C ARG A 85 -24.32 -25.23 10.77
N PRO A 86 -25.23 -25.76 11.62
CA PRO A 86 -26.37 -24.99 12.10
C PRO A 86 -25.92 -23.66 12.71
N SER A 87 -26.66 -22.59 12.37
CA SER A 87 -26.41 -21.27 12.91
C SER A 87 -26.81 -21.21 14.37
N ASP A 88 -25.91 -20.72 15.23
CA ASP A 88 -26.19 -20.40 16.62
C ASP A 88 -27.03 -19.12 16.78
N LEU A 89 -27.03 -18.26 15.76
CA LEU A 89 -28.10 -17.30 15.55
C LEU A 89 -29.32 -18.08 15.06
N HIS A 90 -30.36 -18.18 15.87
CA HIS A 90 -31.53 -19.05 15.65
C HIS A 90 -32.19 -18.79 14.28
N LEU A 91 -31.74 -19.55 13.28
CA LEU A 91 -32.19 -19.52 11.90
C LEU A 91 -33.50 -20.29 11.81
N LEU A 92 -34.57 -19.58 11.47
CA LEU A 92 -35.92 -20.13 11.37
C LEU A 92 -36.15 -20.77 9.99
N SER A 93 -35.65 -20.11 8.94
CA SER A 93 -35.72 -20.62 7.57
C SER A 93 -34.67 -19.95 6.68
N SER A 94 -34.28 -20.65 5.62
CA SER A 94 -33.43 -20.09 4.56
C SER A 94 -33.79 -20.71 3.22
N SER A 95 -33.81 -19.90 2.17
CA SER A 95 -34.05 -20.36 0.80
C SER A 95 -33.28 -19.48 -0.20
N GLY A 96 -33.17 -19.94 -1.44
CA GLY A 96 -32.55 -19.17 -2.50
C GLY A 96 -33.27 -19.36 -3.82
N ALA A 97 -33.29 -18.31 -4.63
CA ALA A 97 -33.80 -18.33 -5.99
C ALA A 97 -32.78 -17.69 -6.91
N ALA A 98 -32.46 -18.35 -8.03
CA ALA A 98 -31.64 -17.77 -9.08
C ALA A 98 -32.52 -17.55 -10.33
N SER A 99 -32.31 -16.44 -11.03
CA SER A 99 -33.06 -16.11 -12.25
C SER A 99 -32.67 -16.99 -13.45
N ALA A 100 -31.51 -17.65 -13.37
CA ALA A 100 -30.97 -18.56 -14.37
C ALA A 100 -30.00 -19.56 -13.71
N ALA A 101 -29.49 -20.50 -14.50
CA ALA A 101 -28.38 -21.36 -14.07
C ALA A 101 -27.18 -20.52 -13.58
N VAL A 102 -26.44 -21.05 -12.60
CA VAL A 102 -25.27 -20.37 -12.01
C VAL A 102 -24.22 -20.15 -13.10
N ARG A 103 -24.01 -18.88 -13.44
CA ARG A 103 -23.05 -18.38 -14.42
C ARG A 103 -22.52 -17.03 -13.96
N GLU A 104 -21.42 -16.58 -14.54
CA GLU A 104 -20.92 -15.24 -14.29
C GLU A 104 -21.99 -14.19 -14.64
N GLY A 105 -22.25 -13.27 -13.72
CA GLY A 105 -23.29 -12.25 -13.83
C GLY A 105 -24.70 -12.71 -13.49
N SER A 106 -24.96 -14.02 -13.32
CA SER A 106 -26.29 -14.51 -12.92
C SER A 106 -26.66 -13.95 -11.55
N ALA A 107 -27.88 -13.38 -11.45
CA ALA A 107 -28.42 -12.86 -10.22
C ALA A 107 -28.97 -13.97 -9.31
N VAL A 108 -28.80 -13.80 -8.01
CA VAL A 108 -29.33 -14.71 -6.99
C VAL A 108 -29.95 -13.91 -5.85
N GLN A 109 -31.10 -14.38 -5.41
CA GLN A 109 -31.79 -13.91 -4.21
C GLN A 109 -31.65 -14.97 -3.12
N ILE A 110 -31.25 -14.54 -1.93
CA ILE A 110 -31.05 -15.38 -0.76
C ILE A 110 -31.95 -14.85 0.34
N TYR A 111 -32.85 -15.69 0.81
CA TYR A 111 -33.80 -15.37 1.87
C TYR A 111 -33.36 -16.02 3.17
N GLY A 112 -33.56 -15.31 4.29
CA GLY A 112 -33.31 -15.85 5.62
C GLY A 112 -34.22 -15.22 6.66
N ALA A 113 -34.76 -16.04 7.55
CA ALA A 113 -35.51 -15.60 8.72
C ALA A 113 -34.74 -15.95 9.99
N PHE A 114 -34.51 -14.95 10.86
CA PHE A 114 -33.70 -15.07 12.06
C PHE A 114 -34.47 -14.57 13.28
N LYS A 115 -34.33 -15.27 14.40
CA LYS A 115 -34.74 -14.76 15.70
C LYS A 115 -33.57 -14.00 16.34
N LEU A 116 -33.73 -12.70 16.52
CA LEU A 116 -32.74 -11.81 17.10
C LEU A 116 -32.88 -11.75 18.63
N VAL A 117 -31.86 -11.18 19.28
CA VAL A 117 -31.93 -10.81 20.69
C VAL A 117 -32.95 -9.66 20.84
N PRO A 118 -33.92 -9.77 21.78
CA PRO A 118 -34.88 -8.70 22.04
C PRO A 118 -34.20 -7.35 22.30
N ASN A 119 -34.85 -6.26 21.88
CA ASN A 119 -34.36 -4.88 22.01
C ASN A 119 -33.05 -4.55 21.28
N ARG A 120 -32.57 -5.43 20.39
CA ARG A 120 -31.40 -5.16 19.55
C ARG A 120 -31.82 -4.87 18.11
N THR A 121 -31.89 -3.59 17.76
CA THR A 121 -32.29 -3.15 16.41
C THR A 121 -31.11 -3.01 15.46
N ARG A 122 -29.86 -3.02 15.94
CA ARG A 122 -28.67 -2.89 15.09
C ARG A 122 -28.10 -4.25 14.72
N ILE A 123 -27.91 -4.46 13.42
CA ILE A 123 -27.25 -5.63 12.86
C ILE A 123 -25.98 -5.23 12.12
N HIS A 124 -24.96 -6.07 12.21
CA HIS A 124 -23.75 -5.94 11.42
C HIS A 124 -23.83 -6.91 10.24
N LEU A 125 -24.07 -6.36 9.06
CA LEU A 125 -24.21 -7.07 7.80
C LEU A 125 -22.84 -7.22 7.14
N VAL A 126 -22.58 -8.41 6.62
CA VAL A 126 -21.43 -8.72 5.75
C VAL A 126 -21.96 -9.42 4.51
N TRP A 127 -21.41 -9.12 3.33
CA TRP A 127 -21.73 -9.83 2.10
C TRP A 127 -20.48 -10.05 1.27
N ASN A 128 -20.47 -11.12 0.48
CA ASN A 128 -19.42 -11.34 -0.50
C ASN A 128 -19.79 -12.40 -1.54
N ARG A 129 -18.86 -12.63 -2.47
CA ARG A 129 -18.95 -13.63 -3.53
C ARG A 129 -17.57 -14.18 -3.85
N GLY A 130 -17.50 -15.44 -4.27
CA GLY A 130 -16.24 -16.11 -4.57
C GLY A 130 -16.27 -16.93 -5.85
N LEU A 131 -15.08 -17.33 -6.28
CA LEU A 131 -14.86 -17.92 -7.61
C LEU A 131 -15.26 -19.39 -7.69
N TYR A 132 -15.11 -20.16 -6.61
CA TYR A 132 -15.46 -21.57 -6.63
C TYR A 132 -15.77 -22.14 -5.23
N VAL A 133 -16.42 -23.28 -5.19
CA VAL A 133 -16.66 -24.09 -3.99
C VAL A 133 -15.91 -25.42 -4.13
N GLN A 134 -15.21 -25.84 -3.08
CA GLN A 134 -14.55 -27.16 -3.03
C GLN A 134 -15.42 -28.13 -2.24
N GLY A 135 -16.11 -29.03 -2.93
CA GLY A 135 -17.17 -29.85 -2.31
C GLY A 135 -18.28 -28.93 -1.79
N TYR A 136 -18.51 -28.92 -0.47
CA TYR A 136 -19.43 -27.99 0.20
C TYR A 136 -18.70 -26.91 1.00
N SER A 137 -17.43 -26.62 0.68
CA SER A 137 -16.63 -25.57 1.33
C SER A 137 -16.40 -24.40 0.38
N PRO A 138 -17.08 -23.25 0.57
CA PRO A 138 -16.81 -22.03 -0.17
C PRO A 138 -15.36 -21.60 -0.01
N THR A 139 -14.71 -21.22 -1.12
CA THR A 139 -13.32 -20.72 -1.07
C THR A 139 -13.26 -19.24 -0.70
N ILE A 140 -12.06 -18.75 -0.39
CA ILE A 140 -11.88 -17.33 -0.07
C ILE A 140 -12.40 -16.44 -1.22
N HIS A 141 -13.11 -15.38 -0.86
CA HIS A 141 -13.54 -14.37 -1.83
C HIS A 141 -12.33 -13.55 -2.32
N PRO A 142 -12.41 -12.89 -3.48
CA PRO A 142 -11.42 -11.91 -3.91
C PRO A 142 -11.21 -10.83 -2.84
N THR A 143 -9.99 -10.35 -2.69
CA THR A 143 -9.62 -9.38 -1.64
C THR A 143 -9.37 -7.98 -2.21
N ALA A 144 -10.09 -7.60 -3.27
CA ALA A 144 -10.00 -6.24 -3.78
C ALA A 144 -10.64 -5.26 -2.79
N ALA A 145 -10.36 -3.97 -2.96
CA ALA A 145 -10.85 -2.93 -2.05
C ALA A 145 -12.40 -2.93 -1.92
N ALA A 146 -13.10 -3.22 -3.02
CA ALA A 146 -14.56 -3.33 -3.02
C ALA A 146 -15.06 -4.54 -2.23
N ASP A 147 -14.37 -5.68 -2.28
CA ASP A 147 -14.77 -6.90 -1.57
C ASP A 147 -14.53 -6.79 -0.07
N LEU A 148 -13.43 -6.14 0.32
CA LEU A 148 -13.09 -5.92 1.72
C LEU A 148 -13.93 -4.80 2.37
N ALA A 149 -14.58 -3.96 1.55
CA ALA A 149 -15.52 -2.94 2.01
C ALA A 149 -16.97 -3.44 2.11
N SER A 150 -17.23 -4.72 1.82
CA SER A 150 -18.57 -5.33 1.81
C SER A 150 -19.12 -5.62 3.23
N THR A 151 -19.18 -4.58 4.06
CA THR A 151 -19.73 -4.61 5.43
C THR A 151 -20.57 -3.35 5.70
N ALA A 152 -21.60 -3.48 6.52
CA ALA A 152 -22.44 -2.35 6.94
C ALA A 152 -23.05 -2.62 8.32
N THR A 153 -23.31 -1.58 9.09
CA THR A 153 -24.15 -1.67 10.28
C THR A 153 -25.48 -0.98 9.99
N ILE A 154 -26.58 -1.71 10.10
CA ILE A 154 -27.92 -1.25 9.78
C ILE A 154 -28.75 -1.22 11.05
N ASP A 155 -29.44 -0.11 11.28
CA ASP A 155 -30.49 -0.02 12.29
C ASP A 155 -31.83 -0.40 11.66
N LEU A 156 -32.39 -1.53 12.09
CA LEU A 156 -33.53 -2.20 11.47
C LEU A 156 -34.83 -1.38 11.54
N THR A 157 -34.95 -0.45 12.50
CA THR A 157 -36.17 0.36 12.68
C THR A 157 -36.12 1.66 11.90
N SER A 158 -34.97 2.35 11.86
CA SER A 158 -34.82 3.61 11.14
C SER A 158 -34.36 3.43 9.69
N GLY A 159 -33.80 2.27 9.35
CA GLY A 159 -33.13 2.03 8.07
C GLY A 159 -31.81 2.78 7.90
N ALA A 160 -31.34 3.47 8.94
CA ALA A 160 -30.04 4.13 8.92
C ALA A 160 -28.92 3.09 8.78
N ALA A 161 -28.09 3.26 7.77
CA ALA A 161 -26.96 2.37 7.51
C ALA A 161 -25.64 3.14 7.61
N THR A 162 -24.73 2.62 8.41
CA THR A 162 -23.33 3.06 8.44
C THR A 162 -22.51 2.03 7.68
N THR A 163 -21.98 2.43 6.53
CA THR A 163 -21.22 1.55 5.67
C THR A 163 -19.79 1.45 6.20
N GLY A 164 -19.29 0.22 6.29
CA GLY A 164 -18.00 -0.09 6.87
C GLY A 164 -16.88 0.37 5.95
N ARG A 165 -16.57 1.66 5.95
CA ARG A 165 -15.17 2.06 5.83
C ARG A 165 -14.54 1.59 7.14
N PRO A 166 -13.68 0.56 7.16
CA PRO A 166 -12.83 0.36 8.33
C PRO A 166 -12.24 1.72 8.65
N LYS A 167 -12.43 2.19 9.89
CA LYS A 167 -11.77 3.39 10.41
C LYS A 167 -10.27 3.12 10.52
N TYR A 168 -9.61 2.77 9.41
CA TYR A 168 -8.22 3.10 9.24
C TYR A 168 -8.19 4.61 9.29
N SER A 169 -7.61 5.14 10.36
CA SER A 169 -7.47 6.58 10.53
C SER A 169 -6.94 7.15 9.22
N SER A 170 -7.79 7.90 8.51
CA SER A 170 -7.42 8.60 7.28
C SER A 170 -6.18 9.46 7.55
N THR A 171 -6.12 10.02 8.75
CA THR A 171 -4.95 10.70 9.31
C THR A 171 -3.73 9.79 9.27
N LEU A 172 -3.79 8.54 9.77
CA LEU A 172 -2.64 7.65 9.82
C LEU A 172 -2.11 7.27 8.42
N LYS A 173 -3.02 7.06 7.45
CA LYS A 173 -2.66 6.86 6.04
C LYS A 173 -1.99 8.10 5.45
N SER A 174 -2.58 9.28 5.68
CA SER A 174 -2.02 10.55 5.21
C SER A 174 -0.67 10.86 5.87
N THR A 175 -0.51 10.61 7.17
CA THR A 175 0.75 10.78 7.89
C THR A 175 1.82 9.84 7.34
N HIS A 176 1.52 8.56 7.11
CA HIS A 176 2.44 7.63 6.46
C HIS A 176 2.88 8.14 5.08
N ALA A 177 1.93 8.58 4.25
CA ALA A 177 2.19 9.06 2.91
C ALA A 177 3.07 10.31 2.91
N VAL A 178 2.73 11.33 3.72
CA VAL A 178 3.49 12.58 3.83
C VAL A 178 4.90 12.33 4.35
N LEU A 179 5.04 11.60 5.47
CA LEU A 179 6.35 11.31 6.06
C LEU A 179 7.27 10.63 5.04
N ASN A 180 6.80 9.58 4.38
CA ASN A 180 7.63 8.82 3.45
C ASN A 180 7.89 9.55 2.12
N SER A 181 6.98 10.41 1.67
CA SER A 181 7.18 11.24 0.47
C SER A 181 8.25 12.29 0.71
N VAL A 182 8.20 12.96 1.88
CA VAL A 182 9.23 13.92 2.29
C VAL A 182 10.55 13.20 2.55
N SER A 183 10.55 12.08 3.24
CA SER A 183 11.79 11.40 3.63
C SER A 183 12.47 10.63 2.49
N TRP A 184 11.87 9.53 2.05
CA TRP A 184 12.43 8.62 1.04
C TRP A 184 12.33 9.21 -0.36
N GLY A 185 11.24 9.94 -0.63
CA GLY A 185 10.97 10.51 -1.94
C GLY A 185 11.72 11.81 -2.24
N PHE A 186 12.09 12.61 -1.21
CA PHE A 186 12.68 13.93 -1.43
C PHE A 186 13.99 14.18 -0.68
N LEU A 187 14.04 13.98 0.63
CA LEU A 187 15.25 14.24 1.43
C LEU A 187 16.42 13.34 1.02
N LEU A 188 16.19 12.07 0.69
CA LEU A 188 17.26 11.18 0.22
C LEU A 188 17.91 11.64 -1.11
N PRO A 189 17.14 11.95 -2.17
CA PRO A 189 17.67 12.64 -3.34
C PRO A 189 18.45 13.91 -2.98
N VAL A 190 17.87 14.80 -2.17
CA VAL A 190 18.52 16.07 -1.76
C VAL A 190 19.87 15.80 -1.09
N GLY A 191 19.94 14.84 -0.17
CA GLY A 191 21.19 14.46 0.49
C GLY A 191 22.25 13.96 -0.49
N ALA A 192 21.85 13.13 -1.48
CA ALA A 192 22.77 12.67 -2.53
C ALA A 192 23.31 13.84 -3.38
N LEU A 193 22.45 14.80 -3.73
CA LEU A 193 22.82 16.02 -4.45
C LEU A 193 23.78 16.89 -3.64
N THR A 194 23.51 17.09 -2.34
CA THR A 194 24.39 17.81 -1.43
C THR A 194 25.80 17.23 -1.44
N ALA A 195 25.93 15.90 -1.34
CA ALA A 195 27.24 15.23 -1.38
C ALA A 195 27.93 15.34 -2.75
N ARG A 196 27.17 15.35 -3.84
CA ARG A 196 27.71 15.41 -5.20
C ARG A 196 28.27 16.80 -5.52
N TYR A 197 27.50 17.86 -5.26
CA TYR A 197 27.84 19.21 -5.71
C TYR A 197 28.62 20.01 -4.67
N LEU A 198 28.24 20.00 -3.38
CA LEU A 198 28.95 20.79 -2.37
C LEU A 198 30.37 20.27 -2.11
N ARG A 199 30.62 18.97 -2.34
CA ARG A 199 31.95 18.38 -2.24
C ARG A 199 32.98 18.98 -3.20
N GLN A 200 32.53 19.52 -4.34
CA GLN A 200 33.41 20.13 -5.34
C GLN A 200 33.81 21.57 -4.98
N ILE A 201 33.15 22.18 -4.00
CA ILE A 201 33.37 23.57 -3.60
C ILE A 201 34.45 23.60 -2.51
N GLN A 202 35.65 24.04 -2.87
CA GLN A 202 36.80 24.04 -1.96
C GLN A 202 36.57 24.88 -0.70
N SER A 203 35.84 26.01 -0.81
CA SER A 203 35.50 26.86 0.34
C SER A 203 34.54 26.21 1.34
N VAL A 204 33.78 25.18 0.93
CA VAL A 204 32.87 24.44 1.81
C VAL A 204 33.63 23.42 2.66
N GLY A 205 34.84 23.01 2.27
CA GLY A 205 35.70 22.14 3.08
C GLY A 205 35.00 20.85 3.54
N PRO A 206 35.07 20.44 4.82
CA PRO A 206 34.40 19.24 5.32
C PRO A 206 32.89 19.42 5.56
N THR A 207 32.35 20.64 5.46
CA THR A 207 30.95 20.96 5.80
C THR A 207 29.94 20.21 4.93
N TRP A 208 30.27 19.92 3.66
CA TRP A 208 29.40 19.12 2.78
C TRP A 208 29.08 17.75 3.37
N PHE A 209 30.05 17.14 4.08
CA PHE A 209 29.90 15.81 4.65
C PHE A 209 28.90 15.84 5.80
N TYR A 210 28.97 16.85 6.67
CA TYR A 210 28.03 17.02 7.77
C TYR A 210 26.64 17.39 7.25
N ALA A 211 26.54 18.25 6.23
CA ALA A 211 25.27 18.58 5.60
C ALA A 211 24.61 17.34 4.97
N HIS A 212 25.37 16.56 4.20
CA HIS A 212 24.91 15.28 3.66
C HIS A 212 24.45 14.33 4.77
N ALA A 213 25.29 14.10 5.78
CA ALA A 213 24.97 13.20 6.87
C ALA A 213 23.71 13.64 7.64
N ALA A 214 23.56 14.94 7.92
CA ALA A 214 22.40 15.48 8.61
C ALA A 214 21.11 15.27 7.81
N VAL A 215 21.10 15.59 6.51
CA VAL A 215 19.94 15.37 5.63
C VAL A 215 19.58 13.89 5.54
N GLN A 216 20.58 13.01 5.37
CA GLN A 216 20.34 11.56 5.27
C GLN A 216 19.83 10.97 6.58
N LEU A 217 20.37 11.38 7.73
CA LEU A 217 19.92 10.91 9.04
C LEU A 217 18.51 11.42 9.35
N ALA A 218 18.19 12.68 9.02
CA ALA A 218 16.84 13.21 9.17
C ALA A 218 15.83 12.47 8.27
N GLY A 219 16.19 12.25 7.01
CA GLY A 219 15.39 11.44 6.08
C GLY A 219 15.18 10.02 6.60
N PHE A 220 16.23 9.34 7.06
CA PHE A 220 16.09 7.99 7.59
C PHE A 220 15.25 7.94 8.88
N ALA A 221 15.39 8.91 9.78
CA ALA A 221 14.60 8.99 11.02
C ALA A 221 13.11 9.18 10.74
N LEU A 222 12.75 10.18 9.91
CA LEU A 222 11.36 10.40 9.49
C LEU A 222 10.81 9.20 8.72
N GLY A 223 11.63 8.62 7.85
CA GLY A 223 11.29 7.42 7.09
C GLY A 223 11.07 6.19 7.94
N THR A 224 11.75 6.07 9.08
CA THR A 224 11.55 4.97 10.05
C THR A 224 10.21 5.10 10.75
N VAL A 225 9.82 6.32 11.16
CA VAL A 225 8.49 6.58 11.70
C VAL A 225 7.41 6.26 10.66
N GLY A 226 7.59 6.75 9.43
CA GLY A 226 6.70 6.44 8.32
C GLY A 226 6.59 4.93 8.06
N PHE A 227 7.71 4.20 8.07
CA PHE A 227 7.74 2.75 7.89
C PHE A 227 6.99 2.00 9.01
N ALA A 228 7.23 2.37 10.27
CA ALA A 228 6.53 1.79 11.42
C ALA A 228 5.01 1.99 11.33
N ILE A 229 4.57 3.18 10.90
CA ILE A 229 3.15 3.44 10.62
C ILE A 229 2.64 2.53 9.50
N GLY A 230 3.43 2.30 8.45
CA GLY A 230 3.09 1.39 7.36
C GLY A 230 2.88 -0.06 7.83
N ILE A 231 3.74 -0.54 8.73
CA ILE A 231 3.56 -1.85 9.39
C ILE A 231 2.28 -1.88 10.21
N ARG A 232 1.99 -0.81 10.97
CA ARG A 232 0.73 -0.72 11.74
C ARG A 232 -0.50 -0.74 10.85
N LEU A 233 -0.50 0.04 9.76
CA LEU A 233 -1.57 0.04 8.75
C LEU A 233 -1.79 -1.34 8.15
N GLY A 234 -0.70 -2.08 7.88
CA GLY A 234 -0.76 -3.47 7.43
C GLY A 234 -1.38 -4.41 8.46
N SER A 235 -1.01 -4.29 9.74
CA SER A 235 -1.57 -5.11 10.83
C SER A 235 -3.06 -4.85 11.05
N MET A 236 -3.50 -3.61 10.84
CA MET A 236 -4.90 -3.20 10.94
C MET A 236 -5.71 -3.66 9.72
N SER A 237 -5.07 -3.94 8.59
CA SER A 237 -5.74 -4.28 7.31
C SER A 237 -5.54 -5.75 6.90
N PRO A 238 -5.89 -6.74 7.74
CA PRO A 238 -5.67 -8.14 7.40
C PRO A 238 -6.49 -8.52 6.16
N GLY A 239 -5.82 -9.07 5.15
CA GLY A 239 -6.44 -9.45 3.87
C GLY A 239 -6.27 -8.44 2.74
N VAL A 240 -5.85 -7.20 3.02
CA VAL A 240 -5.50 -6.24 1.96
C VAL A 240 -4.05 -6.47 1.52
N ALA A 241 -3.83 -6.90 0.27
CA ALA A 241 -2.49 -7.15 -0.25
C ALA A 241 -1.97 -5.97 -1.10
N TYR A 242 -1.16 -5.09 -0.50
CA TYR A 242 -0.35 -4.09 -1.23
C TYR A 242 1.03 -4.67 -1.59
N GLY A 243 1.03 -5.73 -2.40
CA GLY A 243 2.21 -6.59 -2.60
C GLY A 243 3.46 -5.85 -3.05
N LEU A 244 3.35 -5.03 -4.10
CA LEU A 244 4.51 -4.30 -4.64
C LEU A 244 4.99 -3.20 -3.68
N HIS A 245 4.08 -2.35 -3.17
CA HIS A 245 4.40 -1.31 -2.16
C HIS A 245 5.21 -1.85 -1.01
N ARG A 246 4.71 -2.94 -0.43
CA ARG A 246 5.25 -3.49 0.81
C ARG A 246 6.62 -4.10 0.54
N LYS A 247 6.78 -4.82 -0.57
CA LYS A 247 8.08 -5.41 -0.96
C LYS A 247 9.13 -4.32 -1.21
N LEU A 248 8.78 -3.29 -2.00
CA LEU A 248 9.68 -2.16 -2.28
C LEU A 248 10.00 -1.36 -1.01
N GLY A 249 9.01 -1.10 -0.14
CA GLY A 249 9.21 -0.41 1.13
C GLY A 249 10.13 -1.16 2.10
N VAL A 250 9.97 -2.48 2.24
CA VAL A 250 10.85 -3.32 3.06
C VAL A 250 12.27 -3.36 2.49
N ALA A 251 12.41 -3.44 1.16
CA ALA A 251 13.71 -3.38 0.51
C ALA A 251 14.41 -2.03 0.73
N ALA A 252 13.69 -0.92 0.50
CA ALA A 252 14.21 0.44 0.70
C ALA A 252 14.63 0.68 2.16
N PHE A 253 13.82 0.24 3.13
CA PHE A 253 14.13 0.37 4.54
C PHE A 253 15.39 -0.43 4.92
N SER A 254 15.49 -1.69 4.49
CA SER A 254 16.66 -2.55 4.73
C SER A 254 17.94 -1.95 4.15
N LEU A 255 17.91 -1.47 2.90
CA LEU A 255 19.07 -0.84 2.27
C LEU A 255 19.41 0.52 2.92
N GLY A 256 18.41 1.29 3.35
CA GLY A 256 18.59 2.53 4.10
C GLY A 256 19.27 2.29 5.44
N ALA A 257 18.87 1.24 6.17
CA ALA A 257 19.50 0.83 7.43
C ALA A 257 20.96 0.40 7.22
N LEU A 258 21.23 -0.36 6.16
CA LEU A 258 22.62 -0.66 5.77
C LEU A 258 23.41 0.63 5.52
N GLN A 259 22.82 1.61 4.84
CA GLN A 259 23.50 2.87 4.56
C GLN A 259 23.78 3.74 5.79
N THR A 260 22.93 3.72 6.81
CA THR A 260 23.22 4.42 8.06
C THR A 260 24.33 3.72 8.84
N LEU A 261 24.38 2.39 8.83
CA LEU A 261 25.50 1.61 9.39
C LEU A 261 26.83 1.87 8.67
N ALA A 262 26.80 2.28 7.39
CA ALA A 262 28.01 2.66 6.66
C ALA A 262 28.79 3.79 7.35
N LEU A 263 28.12 4.64 8.14
CA LEU A 263 28.74 5.71 8.89
C LEU A 263 29.57 5.17 10.07
N MET A 264 29.09 4.13 10.75
CA MET A 264 29.79 3.45 11.85
C MET A 264 31.03 2.69 11.36
N PHE A 265 30.91 1.99 10.23
CA PHE A 265 31.99 1.18 9.67
C PHE A 265 32.88 1.95 8.68
N ARG A 266 32.87 3.28 8.73
CA ARG A 266 33.60 4.15 7.80
C ARG A 266 35.13 4.02 8.00
N PRO A 267 35.90 3.41 7.08
CA PRO A 267 37.34 3.24 7.26
C PRO A 267 38.08 4.58 7.11
N ARG A 268 39.25 4.70 7.76
CA ARG A 268 40.19 5.83 7.54
C ARG A 268 40.52 5.98 6.05
N THR A 269 40.83 7.20 5.62
CA THR A 269 41.08 7.52 4.21
C THR A 269 42.25 6.75 3.61
N THR A 270 43.22 6.36 4.43
CA THR A 270 44.42 5.58 4.07
C THR A 270 44.21 4.06 4.09
N HIS A 271 43.05 3.58 4.54
CA HIS A 271 42.80 2.14 4.73
C HIS A 271 42.46 1.42 3.42
N LYS A 272 43.00 0.21 3.19
CA LYS A 272 42.75 -0.60 1.97
C LYS A 272 41.26 -0.84 1.68
N PHE A 273 40.45 -1.04 2.72
CA PHE A 273 39.00 -1.26 2.59
C PHE A 273 38.20 0.00 2.21
N ARG A 274 38.82 1.19 2.20
CA ARG A 274 38.16 2.45 1.84
C ARG A 274 37.57 2.41 0.43
N LYS A 275 38.21 1.70 -0.52
CA LYS A 275 37.70 1.58 -1.90
C LYS A 275 36.39 0.80 -1.97
N TYR A 276 36.32 -0.34 -1.25
CA TYR A 276 35.13 -1.18 -1.23
C TYR A 276 33.99 -0.49 -0.52
N TRP A 277 34.28 0.16 0.62
CA TRP A 277 33.30 0.98 1.34
C TRP A 277 32.72 2.08 0.44
N LYS A 278 33.56 2.79 -0.34
CA LYS A 278 33.08 3.82 -1.29
C LYS A 278 32.15 3.23 -2.35
N SER A 279 32.51 2.09 -2.94
CA SER A 279 31.70 1.41 -3.97
C SER A 279 30.35 0.96 -3.41
N TYR A 280 30.37 0.26 -2.28
CA TYR A 280 29.19 -0.15 -1.53
C TYR A 280 28.27 1.04 -1.20
N HIS A 281 28.83 2.10 -0.57
CA HIS A 281 28.07 3.28 -0.16
C HIS A 281 27.42 3.99 -1.35
N HIS A 282 28.09 4.03 -2.50
CA HIS A 282 27.57 4.68 -3.70
C HIS A 282 26.45 3.84 -4.35
N PHE A 283 26.70 2.54 -4.55
CA PHE A 283 25.75 1.64 -5.22
C PHE A 283 24.47 1.46 -4.40
N VAL A 284 24.61 1.14 -3.11
CA VAL A 284 23.46 0.99 -2.21
C VAL A 284 22.75 2.32 -2.02
N GLY A 285 23.49 3.44 -1.95
CA GLY A 285 22.92 4.78 -1.86
C GLY A 285 21.99 5.12 -3.03
N TYR A 286 22.41 4.88 -4.27
CA TYR A 286 21.55 5.12 -5.43
C TYR A 286 20.37 4.15 -5.51
N ALA A 287 20.58 2.87 -5.16
CA ALA A 287 19.48 1.92 -5.08
C ALA A 287 18.40 2.41 -4.08
N CYS A 288 18.78 2.92 -2.92
CA CYS A 288 17.84 3.53 -1.96
C CYS A 288 17.07 4.71 -2.55
N VAL A 289 17.75 5.61 -3.26
CA VAL A 289 17.10 6.79 -3.89
C VAL A 289 16.05 6.34 -4.91
N VAL A 290 16.41 5.42 -5.81
CA VAL A 290 15.50 4.92 -6.85
C VAL A 290 14.32 4.19 -6.21
N LEU A 291 14.59 3.25 -5.30
CA LEU A 291 13.52 2.49 -4.62
C LEU A 291 12.62 3.39 -3.79
N GLY A 292 13.17 4.40 -3.11
CA GLY A 292 12.39 5.38 -2.35
C GLY A 292 11.40 6.12 -3.23
N VAL A 293 11.87 6.71 -4.34
CA VAL A 293 11.02 7.46 -5.28
C VAL A 293 9.96 6.55 -5.93
N VAL A 294 10.35 5.37 -6.43
CA VAL A 294 9.42 4.41 -7.05
C VAL A 294 8.37 3.95 -6.03
N ASN A 295 8.77 3.69 -4.79
CA ASN A 295 7.84 3.25 -3.76
C ASN A 295 6.84 4.33 -3.36
N VAL A 296 7.21 5.61 -3.42
CA VAL A 296 6.27 6.74 -3.23
C VAL A 296 5.24 6.79 -4.36
N PHE A 297 5.65 6.64 -5.62
CA PHE A 297 4.71 6.55 -6.75
C PHE A 297 3.75 5.38 -6.60
N GLN A 298 4.28 4.21 -6.24
CA GLN A 298 3.45 3.05 -5.98
C GLN A 298 2.48 3.31 -4.80
N GLY A 299 2.90 4.05 -3.78
CA GLY A 299 2.05 4.49 -2.67
C GLY A 299 0.87 5.34 -3.12
N PHE A 300 1.06 6.26 -4.08
CA PHE A 300 -0.05 7.02 -4.68
C PHE A 300 -1.08 6.11 -5.36
N GLU A 301 -0.63 5.08 -6.08
CA GLU A 301 -1.53 4.11 -6.74
C GLU A 301 -2.32 3.30 -5.70
N VAL A 302 -1.65 2.85 -4.64
CA VAL A 302 -2.28 2.12 -3.52
C VAL A 302 -3.38 2.94 -2.82
N MET A 303 -3.20 4.26 -2.75
CA MET A 303 -4.16 5.17 -2.15
C MET A 303 -5.26 5.62 -3.13
N GLY A 304 -5.23 5.20 -4.40
CA GLY A 304 -6.16 5.67 -5.42
C GLY A 304 -5.96 7.14 -5.79
N LEU A 305 -4.76 7.69 -5.55
CA LEU A 305 -4.39 9.08 -5.77
C LEU A 305 -3.59 9.29 -7.07
N GLY A 306 -3.72 8.35 -8.02
CA GLY A 306 -2.99 8.33 -9.28
C GLY A 306 -3.21 9.56 -10.17
N VAL A 307 -4.35 10.25 -10.00
CA VAL A 307 -4.71 11.51 -10.70
C VAL A 307 -5.08 12.58 -9.65
N SER A 308 -4.15 12.89 -8.75
CA SER A 308 -4.37 13.86 -7.66
C SER A 308 -3.40 15.04 -7.72
N TYR A 309 -3.83 16.19 -7.20
CA TYR A 309 -2.96 17.36 -7.02
C TYR A 309 -1.74 17.06 -6.14
N SER A 310 -1.86 16.17 -5.16
CA SER A 310 -0.74 15.75 -4.32
C SER A 310 0.34 15.02 -5.12
N LYS A 311 -0.04 14.13 -6.05
CA LYS A 311 0.89 13.45 -6.95
C LYS A 311 1.52 14.46 -7.92
N LEU A 312 0.74 15.40 -8.45
CA LEU A 312 1.27 16.48 -9.29
C LEU A 312 2.31 17.33 -8.55
N ALA A 313 2.02 17.75 -7.32
CA ALA A 313 2.94 18.53 -6.49
C ALA A 313 4.25 17.76 -6.24
N TYR A 314 4.16 16.46 -5.96
CA TYR A 314 5.34 15.61 -5.80
C TYR A 314 6.15 15.50 -7.10
N CYS A 315 5.49 15.31 -8.25
CA CYS A 315 6.16 15.31 -9.56
C CYS A 315 6.85 16.63 -9.85
N LEU A 316 6.21 17.77 -9.56
CA LEU A 316 6.81 19.10 -9.73
C LEU A 316 8.04 19.26 -8.84
N ALA A 317 7.98 18.87 -7.56
CA ALA A 317 9.11 18.91 -6.66
C ALA A 317 10.30 18.07 -7.16
N LEU A 318 10.04 16.85 -7.67
CA LEU A 318 11.08 16.02 -8.29
C LEU A 318 11.62 16.63 -9.59
N ALA A 319 10.75 17.16 -10.44
CA ALA A 319 11.17 17.81 -11.69
C ALA A 319 12.05 19.03 -11.42
N THR A 320 11.71 19.85 -10.42
CA THR A 320 12.56 20.95 -9.96
C THR A 320 13.91 20.44 -9.48
N LEU A 321 13.94 19.36 -8.70
CA LEU A 321 15.18 18.78 -8.20
C LEU A 321 16.07 18.26 -9.34
N VAL A 322 15.48 17.58 -10.33
CA VAL A 322 16.19 17.13 -11.54
C VAL A 322 16.69 18.32 -12.36
N GLY A 323 15.88 19.37 -12.50
CA GLY A 323 16.27 20.61 -13.17
C GLY A 323 17.50 21.24 -12.50
N ILE A 324 17.51 21.34 -11.17
CA ILE A 324 18.66 21.81 -10.39
C ILE A 324 19.90 20.94 -10.65
N CYS A 325 19.77 19.61 -10.68
CA CYS A 325 20.88 18.72 -11.03
C CYS A 325 21.45 19.04 -12.41
N ILE A 326 20.60 19.14 -13.42
CA ILE A 326 21.03 19.43 -14.80
C ILE A 326 21.76 20.77 -14.84
N SER A 327 21.22 21.82 -14.21
CA SER A 327 21.88 23.12 -14.14
C SER A 327 23.24 23.06 -13.45
N LEU A 328 23.35 22.33 -12.33
CA LEU A 328 24.62 22.17 -11.60
C LEU A 328 25.63 21.31 -12.35
N GLU A 329 25.21 20.29 -13.10
CA GLU A 329 26.08 19.52 -14.00
C GLU A 329 26.63 20.41 -15.11
N VAL A 330 25.77 21.17 -15.80
CA VAL A 330 26.19 22.08 -16.87
C VAL A 330 27.20 23.09 -16.33
N ASN A 331 26.93 23.71 -15.18
CA ASN A 331 27.87 24.63 -14.55
C ASN A 331 29.21 23.96 -14.19
N SER A 332 29.16 22.73 -13.66
CA SER A 332 30.38 21.96 -13.33
C SER A 332 31.23 21.68 -14.58
N TRP A 333 30.60 21.34 -15.70
CA TRP A 333 31.26 21.16 -17.00
C TRP A 333 31.87 22.46 -17.54
N VAL A 334 31.15 23.58 -17.45
CA VAL A 334 31.66 24.89 -17.85
C VAL A 334 32.91 25.25 -17.04
N ILE A 335 32.88 25.07 -15.72
CA ILE A 335 34.04 25.32 -14.84
C ILE A 335 35.21 24.40 -15.20
N PHE A 336 34.94 23.12 -15.47
CA PHE A 336 35.97 22.16 -15.90
C PHE A 336 36.66 22.60 -17.20
N CYS A 337 35.87 22.94 -18.23
CA CYS A 337 36.39 23.42 -19.51
C CYS A 337 37.19 24.73 -19.35
N ARG A 338 36.71 25.66 -18.52
CA ARG A 338 37.43 26.91 -18.24
C ARG A 338 38.79 26.65 -17.59
N LYS A 339 38.84 25.81 -16.55
CA LYS A 339 40.09 25.44 -15.87
C LYS A 339 41.08 24.75 -16.82
N ALA A 340 40.59 23.86 -17.68
CA ALA A 340 41.43 23.21 -18.68
C ALA A 340 42.04 24.22 -19.67
N LYS A 341 41.25 25.23 -20.08
CA LYS A 341 41.75 26.32 -20.93
C LYS A 341 42.77 27.20 -20.20
N GLU A 342 42.51 27.58 -18.95
CA GLU A 342 43.46 28.35 -18.11
C GLU A 342 44.78 27.60 -17.91
N GLU A 343 44.74 26.29 -17.65
CA GLU A 343 45.94 25.47 -17.48
C GLU A 343 46.73 25.34 -18.79
N LYS A 344 46.05 25.21 -19.93
CA LYS A 344 46.67 25.22 -21.26
C LYS A 344 47.39 26.54 -21.52
N MET A 345 46.72 27.69 -21.31
CA MET A 345 47.33 29.02 -21.48
C MET A 345 48.54 29.22 -20.53
N ARG A 346 48.46 28.73 -19.29
CA ARG A 346 49.59 28.80 -18.34
C ARG A 346 50.80 27.99 -18.80
N LYS A 347 50.57 26.80 -19.38
CA LYS A 347 51.64 25.95 -19.94
C LYS A 347 52.29 26.60 -21.17
N GLU A 348 51.49 27.19 -22.06
CA GLU A 348 51.97 27.93 -23.23
C GLU A 348 52.79 29.16 -22.84
N ALA A 349 52.32 29.94 -21.86
CA ALA A 349 53.06 31.10 -21.34
C ALA A 349 54.43 30.69 -20.75
N MET A 350 54.47 29.62 -19.93
CA MET A 350 55.73 29.10 -19.37
C MET A 350 56.69 28.57 -20.45
N ALA A 351 56.18 28.00 -21.53
CA ALA A 351 57.00 27.55 -22.66
C ALA A 351 57.60 28.74 -23.43
N GLY A 352 56.82 29.79 -23.69
CA GLY A 352 57.29 31.02 -24.34
C GLY A 352 58.40 31.74 -23.55
N THR A 353 58.24 31.87 -22.23
CA THR A 353 59.28 32.51 -21.38
C THR A 353 60.60 31.73 -21.35
N ARG A 354 60.56 30.40 -21.57
CA ARG A 354 61.77 29.57 -21.65
C ARG A 354 62.53 29.76 -22.96
N PHE A 355 61.84 30.02 -24.06
CA PHE A 355 62.45 30.31 -25.35
C PHE A 355 63.15 31.68 -25.37
N ASP A 356 62.55 32.71 -24.79
CA ASP A 356 63.17 34.06 -24.73
C ASP A 356 64.46 34.08 -23.89
N LYS A 357 64.52 33.32 -22.78
CA LYS A 357 65.73 33.23 -21.96
C LYS A 357 66.88 32.43 -22.59
N GLY A 358 66.60 31.59 -23.60
CA GLY A 358 67.61 30.83 -24.33
C GLY A 358 68.20 31.56 -25.54
N SER A 359 67.57 32.66 -25.98
CA SER A 359 67.97 33.46 -27.16
C SER A 359 68.91 34.62 -26.81
N GLY A 360 68.98 35.02 -25.52
CA GLY A 360 69.72 36.20 -25.05
C GLY A 360 71.18 35.98 -24.65
N SER A 361 71.81 34.85 -25.00
CA SER A 361 73.24 34.62 -24.77
C SER A 361 73.94 34.27 -26.07
N ASN A 362 74.40 35.29 -26.79
CA ASN A 362 75.50 35.21 -27.76
C ASN A 362 76.21 36.57 -27.79
#